data_AF-A0A7S1F8J5-F1
#
_entry.id   AF-A0A7S1F8J5-F1
#
_cell.length_a   1.000
_cell.length_b   1.000
_cell.length_c   1.000
_cell.angle_alpha   90.00
_cell.angle_beta   90.00
_cell.angle_gamma   90.00
#
_symmetry.space_group_name_H-M   'P 1'
#
loop_
_entity.id
_entity.type
_entity.pdbx_description
1 polymer ?
#
loop_
_entity_poly.entity_id
_entity_poly.type
_entity_poly.pdbx_seq_one_letter_code
_entity_poly.pdbx_strand_id
1 'polypeptide(L)'
;IRERLDKGEPLPDYLKKYPLFYAGPSKTPEGLPSGSFGPTSAVRMDPYVEEFQSRGGSLIMVGKGNRTRQVTTSCKKHGGFYLGTIGGMAAQLTSSCIR
;
A
#
# COMPACT_ATOMS: atom_id res chain seq x y z
N ILE A 1 10.26 -3.10 7.65
CA ILE A 1 10.28 -1.61 7.71
C ILE A 1 10.24 -1.14 9.16
N ARG A 2 9.22 -1.51 9.94
CA ARG A 2 9.11 -1.11 11.35
C ARG A 2 10.37 -1.42 12.17
N GLU A 3 10.88 -2.64 12.10
CA GLU A 3 12.13 -3.02 12.77
C GLU A 3 13.33 -2.12 12.41
N ARG A 4 13.42 -1.67 11.14
CA ARG A 4 14.48 -0.75 10.70
C ARG A 4 14.31 0.63 11.36
N LEU A 5 13.07 1.12 11.44
CA LEU A 5 12.75 2.37 12.14
C LEU A 5 13.02 2.27 13.65
N ASP A 6 12.73 1.12 14.26
CA ASP A 6 13.02 0.87 15.68
C ASP A 6 14.54 0.85 15.96
N LYS A 7 15.36 0.48 14.96
CA LYS A 7 16.83 0.60 14.97
C LYS A 7 17.34 2.02 14.65
N GLY A 8 16.46 2.98 14.44
CA GLY A 8 16.80 4.37 14.10
C GLY A 8 17.17 4.59 12.63
N GLU A 9 16.99 3.59 11.75
CA GLU A 9 17.23 3.77 10.32
C GLU A 9 16.19 4.71 9.68
N PRO A 10 16.55 5.46 8.63
CA PRO A 10 15.61 6.30 7.92
C PRO A 10 14.54 5.47 7.20
N LEU A 11 13.36 6.07 7.02
CA LEU A 11 12.32 5.49 6.17
C LEU A 11 12.85 5.39 4.72
N PRO A 12 12.78 4.21 4.07
CA PRO A 12 13.28 4.04 2.71
C PRO A 12 12.64 5.01 1.71
N ASP A 13 13.46 5.52 0.80
CA ASP A 13 13.05 6.50 -0.21
C ASP A 13 11.86 6.06 -1.06
N TYR A 14 11.76 4.77 -1.40
CA TYR A 14 10.65 4.26 -2.20
C TYR A 14 9.29 4.37 -1.48
N LEU A 15 9.28 4.46 -0.14
CA LEU A 15 8.06 4.72 0.62
C LEU A 15 7.66 6.20 0.64
N LYS A 16 8.56 7.10 0.25
CA LYS A 16 8.33 8.55 0.17
C LYS A 16 7.99 8.99 -1.26
N LYS A 17 8.60 8.34 -2.25
CA LYS A 17 8.51 8.73 -3.67
C LYS A 17 7.29 8.17 -4.39
N TYR A 18 6.76 7.02 -3.97
CA TYR A 18 5.73 6.31 -4.73
C TYR A 18 4.49 5.96 -3.88
N PRO A 19 3.29 5.87 -4.51
CA PRO A 19 2.12 5.28 -3.87
C PRO A 19 2.37 3.85 -3.42
N LEU A 20 1.84 3.47 -2.26
CA LEU A 20 1.97 2.14 -1.70
C LEU A 20 0.77 1.27 -2.06
N PHE A 21 0.97 0.32 -2.96
CA PHE A 21 -0.03 -0.69 -3.27
C PHE A 21 0.10 -1.90 -2.34
N TYR A 22 -0.90 -2.08 -1.47
CA TYR A 22 -0.98 -3.24 -0.60
C TYR A 22 -1.50 -4.43 -1.40
N ALA A 23 -0.58 -5.26 -1.86
CA ALA A 23 -0.88 -6.41 -2.67
C ALA A 23 0.22 -7.47 -2.54
N GLY A 24 -0.10 -8.70 -2.96
CA GLY A 24 0.87 -9.78 -3.11
C GLY A 24 0.58 -10.51 -4.42
N PRO A 25 1.50 -10.52 -5.39
CA PRO A 25 1.26 -11.18 -6.67
C PRO A 25 1.28 -12.70 -6.50
N SER A 26 0.48 -13.41 -7.30
CA SER A 26 0.65 -14.86 -7.48
C SER A 26 1.89 -15.17 -8.31
N LYS A 27 2.23 -16.45 -8.45
CA LYS A 27 3.25 -16.90 -9.41
C LYS A 27 2.94 -16.35 -10.81
N THR A 28 3.96 -15.83 -11.48
CA THR A 28 3.86 -15.31 -12.84
C THR A 28 3.88 -16.47 -13.84
N PRO A 29 2.83 -16.63 -14.68
CA PRO A 29 2.85 -17.60 -15.76
C PRO A 29 3.89 -17.23 -16.83
N GLU A 30 4.41 -18.24 -17.51
CA GLU A 30 5.37 -18.03 -18.61
C GLU A 30 4.77 -17.15 -19.71
N GLY A 31 5.55 -16.19 -20.21
CA GLY A 31 5.12 -15.27 -21.28
C GLY A 31 4.17 -14.15 -20.83
N LEU A 32 3.80 -14.06 -19.54
CA LEU A 32 2.97 -12.98 -19.01
C LEU A 32 3.78 -12.00 -18.14
N PRO A 33 3.38 -10.71 -18.10
CA PRO A 33 4.11 -9.69 -17.33
C PRO A 33 4.00 -9.90 -15.80
N SER A 34 2.90 -10.49 -15.34
CA SER A 34 2.66 -10.75 -13.92
C SER A 34 1.65 -11.88 -13.71
N GLY A 35 1.73 -12.55 -12.56
CA GLY A 35 0.63 -13.34 -12.02
C GLY A 35 -0.52 -12.46 -11.54
N SER A 36 -1.62 -13.08 -11.11
CA SER A 36 -2.76 -12.36 -10.52
C SER A 36 -2.33 -11.50 -9.34
N PHE A 37 -2.56 -10.19 -9.43
CA PHE A 37 -2.00 -9.21 -8.51
C PHE A 37 -3.04 -8.22 -8.01
N GLY A 38 -3.97 -8.71 -7.18
CA GLY A 38 -5.04 -7.90 -6.60
C GLY A 38 -4.67 -7.24 -5.26
N PRO A 39 -5.47 -6.26 -4.80
CA PRO A 39 -5.30 -5.63 -3.50
C PRO A 39 -5.50 -6.61 -2.33
N THR A 40 -4.89 -6.30 -1.20
CA THR A 40 -5.19 -6.94 0.09
C THR A 40 -5.91 -5.99 1.05
N SER A 41 -6.45 -6.54 2.14
CA SER A 41 -7.16 -5.76 3.17
C SER A 41 -6.24 -4.69 3.78
N ALA A 42 -6.58 -3.42 3.55
CA ALA A 42 -5.77 -2.28 4.00
C ALA A 42 -5.75 -2.11 5.53
N VAL A 43 -6.79 -2.56 6.23
CA VAL A 43 -6.92 -2.45 7.70
C VAL A 43 -5.72 -3.03 8.46
N ARG A 44 -5.06 -4.07 7.89
CA ARG A 44 -3.87 -4.69 8.51
C ARG A 44 -2.65 -3.76 8.53
N MET A 45 -2.67 -2.70 7.72
CA MET A 45 -1.60 -1.70 7.63
C MET A 45 -1.88 -0.46 8.47
N ASP A 46 -3.06 -0.32 9.08
CA ASP A 46 -3.47 0.87 9.85
C ASP A 46 -2.48 1.25 10.97
N PRO A 47 -1.93 0.32 11.77
CA PRO A 47 -1.01 0.66 12.84
C PRO A 47 0.27 1.39 12.39
N TYR A 48 0.66 1.24 11.12
CA TYR A 48 1.91 1.81 10.59
C TYR A 48 1.74 3.20 9.96
N VAL A 49 0.50 3.61 9.63
CA VAL A 49 0.25 4.79 8.78
C VAL A 49 0.78 6.07 9.42
N GLU A 50 0.45 6.33 10.69
CA GLU A 50 0.87 7.56 11.37
C GLU A 50 2.38 7.67 11.46
N GLU A 51 3.07 6.57 11.78
CA GLU A 51 4.53 6.59 11.84
C GLU A 51 5.13 6.88 10.46
N PHE A 52 4.65 6.22 9.40
CA PHE A 52 5.21 6.41 8.07
C PHE A 52 4.93 7.82 7.54
N GLN A 53 3.72 8.34 7.73
CA GLN A 53 3.33 9.69 7.28
C GLN A 53 4.06 10.79 8.05
N SER A 54 4.25 10.64 9.37
CA SER A 54 5.07 11.58 10.15
C SER A 54 6.53 11.66 9.69
N ARG A 55 7.01 10.66 8.95
CA ARG A 55 8.36 10.60 8.34
C ARG A 55 8.35 10.90 6.84
N GLY A 56 7.23 11.43 6.32
CA GLY A 56 7.07 11.86 4.93
C GLY A 56 6.84 10.72 3.92
N GLY A 57 6.46 9.52 4.37
CA GLY A 57 6.16 8.40 3.48
C GLY A 57 4.75 7.84 3.66
N SER A 58 4.36 6.89 2.81
CA SER A 58 3.00 6.32 2.83
C SER A 58 1.89 7.38 2.70
N LEU A 59 2.16 8.46 1.97
CA LEU A 59 1.21 9.55 1.76
C LEU A 59 0.07 9.13 0.84
N ILE A 60 0.32 8.27 -0.14
CA ILE A 60 -0.73 7.71 -1.00
C ILE A 60 -0.72 6.19 -0.82
N MET A 61 -1.85 5.64 -0.40
CA MET A 61 -2.01 4.21 -0.12
C MET A 61 -3.12 3.63 -0.98
N VAL A 62 -2.91 2.43 -1.52
CA VAL A 62 -3.83 1.75 -2.42
C VAL A 62 -4.10 0.34 -1.89
N GLY A 63 -5.37 -0.04 -1.74
CA GLY A 63 -5.74 -1.35 -1.19
C GLY A 63 -7.26 -1.57 -1.20
N LYS A 64 -7.76 -2.58 -0.47
CA LYS A 64 -9.20 -2.83 -0.38
C LYS A 64 -9.73 -2.84 1.04
N GLY A 65 -11.03 -2.56 1.16
CA GLY A 65 -11.77 -2.58 2.42
C GLY A 65 -11.69 -1.27 3.19
N ASN A 66 -12.55 -1.16 4.20
CA ASN A 66 -12.63 -0.02 5.10
C ASN A 66 -11.41 0.04 6.02
N ARG A 67 -11.12 1.24 6.52
CA ARG A 67 -10.00 1.51 7.42
C ARG A 67 -10.48 2.17 8.70
N THR A 68 -9.66 2.11 9.73
CA THR A 68 -9.93 2.71 11.04
C THR A 68 -9.86 4.24 11.00
N ARG A 69 -10.49 4.88 11.99
CA ARG A 69 -10.46 6.34 12.17
C ARG A 69 -9.04 6.89 12.34
N GLN A 70 -8.10 6.08 12.85
CA GLN A 70 -6.69 6.45 12.97
C GLN A 70 -6.10 6.87 11.62
N VAL A 71 -6.44 6.14 10.54
CA VAL A 71 -5.97 6.46 9.19
C VAL A 71 -6.57 7.77 8.70
N THR A 72 -7.87 8.01 8.94
CA THR A 72 -8.52 9.28 8.60
C THR A 72 -7.84 10.45 9.29
N THR A 73 -7.56 10.33 10.60
CA THR A 73 -6.87 11.36 11.38
C THR A 73 -5.45 11.62 10.85
N SER A 74 -4.71 10.55 10.57
CA SER A 74 -3.34 10.64 10.05
C SER A 74 -3.28 11.31 8.68
N CYS A 75 -4.13 10.87 7.74
CA CYS A 75 -4.25 11.48 6.42
C CYS A 75 -4.60 12.98 6.52
N LYS A 76 -5.53 13.36 7.40
CA LYS A 76 -5.87 14.78 7.63
C LYS A 76 -4.69 15.59 8.15
N LYS A 77 -3.87 15.00 9.02
CA LYS A 77 -2.71 15.66 9.64
C LYS A 77 -1.54 15.83 8.67
N HIS A 78 -1.27 14.83 7.83
CA HIS A 78 -0.06 14.79 6.99
C HIS A 78 -0.34 15.00 5.50
N GLY A 79 -1.59 15.28 5.10
CA GLY A 79 -1.96 15.44 3.70
C GLY A 79 -1.98 14.12 2.90
N GLY A 80 -2.32 13.01 3.58
CA GLY A 80 -2.35 11.68 2.98
C GLY A 80 -3.69 11.31 2.33
N PHE A 81 -3.66 10.30 1.47
CA PHE A 81 -4.82 9.77 0.74
C PHE A 81 -4.85 8.24 0.78
N TYR A 82 -6.06 7.68 0.81
CA TYR A 82 -6.31 6.26 0.62
C TYR A 82 -7.22 6.06 -0.60
N LEU A 83 -6.72 5.29 -1.56
CA LEU A 83 -7.42 4.92 -2.78
C LEU A 83 -7.91 3.48 -2.64
N GLY A 84 -9.21 3.32 -2.44
CA GLY A 84 -9.85 2.01 -2.38
C GLY A 84 -9.98 1.41 -3.78
N THR A 85 -9.58 0.16 -3.95
CA THR A 85 -9.72 -0.59 -5.20
C THR A 85 -10.70 -1.76 -5.04
N ILE A 86 -11.15 -2.29 -6.18
CA ILE A 86 -12.05 -3.44 -6.23
C ILE A 86 -11.28 -4.70 -5.80
N GLY A 87 -11.82 -5.41 -4.81
CA GLY A 87 -11.33 -6.73 -4.41
C GLY A 87 -11.95 -7.85 -5.25
N GLY A 88 -11.20 -8.95 -5.43
CA GLY A 88 -11.71 -10.16 -6.11
C GLY A 88 -11.40 -10.25 -7.61
N MET A 89 -10.95 -9.18 -8.26
CA MET A 89 -10.71 -9.12 -9.71
C MET A 89 -9.22 -9.14 -10.09
N ALA A 90 -8.40 -9.93 -9.38
CA ALA A 90 -6.94 -9.88 -9.48
C ALA A 90 -6.41 -10.21 -10.90
N ALA A 91 -6.96 -11.23 -11.56
CA ALA A 91 -6.54 -11.62 -12.91
C ALA A 91 -6.85 -10.53 -13.95
N GLN A 92 -8.07 -9.96 -13.90
CA GLN A 92 -8.48 -8.89 -14.81
C GLN A 92 -7.66 -7.62 -14.59
N LEU A 93 -7.41 -7.25 -13.33
CA LEU A 93 -6.58 -6.10 -12.98
C LEU A 93 -5.17 -6.27 -13.53
N THR A 94 -4.60 -7.46 -13.42
CA THR A 94 -3.26 -7.77 -13.94
C THR A 94 -3.21 -7.61 -15.46
N SER A 95 -4.12 -8.27 -16.17
CA SER A 95 -4.17 -8.25 -17.64
C SER A 95 -4.36 -6.83 -18.22
N SER A 96 -5.13 -5.98 -17.54
CA SER A 96 -5.50 -4.66 -18.07
C SER A 96 -4.57 -3.52 -17.61
N CYS A 97 -3.97 -3.63 -16.43
CA CYS A 97 -3.34 -2.50 -15.75
C CYS A 97 -1.85 -2.72 -15.42
N ILE A 98 -1.36 -3.96 -15.38
CA ILE A 98 0.02 -4.26 -14.98
C ILE A 98 0.82 -4.62 -16.23
N ARG A 99 1.93 -3.90 -16.43
CA ARG A 99 2.79 -3.97 -17.60
C ARG A 99 4.21 -4.33 -17.21
#